data_AF-A0A6F9BDY0-F1
#
_entry.id   AF-A0A6F9BDY0-F1
#
_cell.length_a   1.000
_cell.length_b   1.000
_cell.length_c   1.000
_cell.angle_alpha   90.00
_cell.angle_beta   90.00
_cell.angle_gamma   90.00
#
_symmetry.space_group_name_H-M   'P 1'
#
loop_
_entity.id
_entity.type
_entity.pdbx_description
1 polymer ?
#
loop_
_entity_poly.entity_id
_entity_poly.type
_entity_poly.pdbx_seq_one_letter_code
_entity_poly.pdbx_strand_id
1 'polypeptide(L)'
;MERKIPDFAGTWKMKSSENFEELLKALETLSIRTFTSVRTTHWETDSKISCEQTLQKGEGPKTAWTREITNDGELILTMSADDVVCTRVYVRE
;
A
#
# COMPACT_ATOMS: atom_id res chain seq x y z
N MET A 1 28.65 2.09 9.55
CA MET A 1 27.53 2.95 9.10
C MET A 1 26.27 2.42 9.74
N GLU A 2 25.69 3.17 10.66
CA GLU A 2 24.39 2.83 11.25
C GLU A 2 23.34 2.93 10.15
N ARG A 3 22.67 1.82 9.83
CA ARG A 3 21.54 1.84 8.90
C ARG A 3 20.43 2.62 9.59
N LYS A 4 20.16 3.84 9.12
CA LYS A 4 19.01 4.63 9.57
C LYS A 4 17.76 3.91 9.07
N ILE A 5 17.13 3.13 9.93
CA ILE A 5 15.82 2.56 9.65
C ILE A 5 14.86 3.75 9.52
N PRO A 6 14.15 3.89 8.38
CA PRO A 6 13.17 4.97 8.22
C PRO A 6 12.09 4.80 9.26
N ASP A 7 11.76 5.90 9.92
CA ASP A 7 10.71 5.91 10.92
C ASP A 7 9.35 6.13 10.22
N PHE A 8 8.64 5.03 10.02
CA PHE A 8 7.25 5.03 9.52
C PHE A 8 6.24 5.37 10.62
N ALA A 9 6.64 5.38 11.90
CA ALA A 9 5.76 5.73 13.00
C ALA A 9 5.52 7.25 13.07
N GLY A 10 4.47 7.64 13.81
CA GLY A 10 4.07 9.03 13.99
C GLY A 10 2.78 9.39 13.23
N THR A 11 2.44 10.67 13.27
CA THR A 11 1.26 11.22 12.62
C THR A 11 1.61 11.78 11.24
N TRP A 12 0.84 11.36 10.24
CA TRP A 12 1.06 11.70 8.85
C TRP A 12 -0.20 12.41 8.32
N LYS A 13 -0.03 13.63 7.82
CA LYS A 13 -1.10 14.41 7.19
C LYS A 13 -1.12 14.14 5.70
N MET A 14 -2.28 13.76 5.17
CA MET A 14 -2.46 13.53 3.74
C MET A 14 -2.31 14.85 2.97
N LYS A 15 -1.43 14.87 1.98
CA LYS A 15 -1.17 16.00 1.07
C LYS A 15 -1.93 15.83 -0.24
N SER A 16 -1.93 14.63 -0.81
CA SER A 16 -2.66 14.30 -2.05
C SER A 16 -3.08 12.83 -2.10
N SER A 17 -4.08 12.54 -2.93
CA SER A 17 -4.61 11.18 -3.13
C SER A 17 -5.20 11.06 -4.53
N GLU A 18 -4.55 10.27 -5.39
CA GLU A 18 -4.96 10.00 -6.77
C GLU A 18 -5.64 8.63 -6.87
N ASN A 19 -6.68 8.51 -7.72
CA ASN A 19 -7.40 7.26 -8.04
C ASN A 19 -7.98 6.48 -6.84
N PHE A 20 -8.27 7.16 -5.73
CA PHE A 20 -8.78 6.49 -4.52
C PHE A 20 -10.20 5.95 -4.68
N GLU A 21 -11.08 6.66 -5.36
CA GLU A 21 -12.46 6.20 -5.57
C GLU A 21 -12.51 4.93 -6.44
N GLU A 22 -11.69 4.86 -7.48
CA GLU A 22 -11.56 3.68 -8.34
C GLU A 22 -11.04 2.48 -7.54
N LEU A 23 -10.05 2.71 -6.67
CA LEU A 23 -9.55 1.68 -5.77
C LEU A 23 -10.65 1.16 -4.85
N LEU A 24 -11.45 2.05 -4.24
CA LEU A 24 -12.57 1.64 -3.39
C LEU A 24 -13.56 0.78 -4.16
N LYS A 25 -13.91 1.18 -5.38
CA LYS A 25 -14.82 0.42 -6.24
C LYS A 25 -14.28 -0.97 -6.58
N ALA A 26 -12.97 -1.10 -6.82
CA ALA A 26 -12.33 -2.39 -7.02
C ALA A 26 -12.35 -3.25 -5.74
N LEU A 27 -12.11 -2.64 -4.58
CA LEU A 27 -12.09 -3.33 -3.28
C LEU A 27 -13.49 -3.73 -2.79
N GLU A 28 -14.55 -3.00 -3.14
CA GLU A 28 -15.93 -3.39 -2.83
C GLU A 28 -16.26 -4.77 -3.43
N THR A 29 -15.72 -5.09 -4.62
CA THR A 29 -15.87 -6.41 -5.24
C THR A 29 -15.13 -7.52 -4.49
N LEU A 30 -14.11 -7.18 -3.69
CA LEU A 30 -13.40 -8.12 -2.81
C LEU A 30 -14.29 -8.53 -1.65
N SER A 31 -15.02 -7.60 -1.02
CA SER A 31 -15.77 -7.84 0.22
C SER A 31 -16.95 -8.81 0.07
N ILE A 32 -17.45 -9.04 -1.14
CA ILE A 32 -18.58 -9.94 -1.43
C ILE A 32 -18.16 -11.38 -1.72
N ARG A 33 -16.86 -11.66 -1.88
CA ARG A 33 -16.36 -12.98 -2.27
C ARG A 33 -15.74 -13.70 -1.07
N THR A 34 -16.17 -14.93 -0.83
CA THR A 34 -15.50 -15.79 0.16
C THR A 34 -14.25 -16.42 -0.49
N PHE A 35 -13.10 -15.78 -0.32
CA PHE A 35 -11.80 -16.30 -0.76
C PHE A 35 -10.83 -16.34 0.42
N THR A 36 -9.86 -17.25 0.36
CA THR A 36 -8.76 -17.30 1.32
C THR A 36 -7.54 -16.66 0.66
N SER A 37 -6.92 -15.69 1.34
CA SER A 37 -5.70 -15.06 0.86
C SER A 37 -4.65 -14.98 1.96
N VAL A 38 -3.40 -14.96 1.55
CA VAL A 38 -2.25 -14.67 2.42
C VAL A 38 -1.65 -13.34 1.96
N ARG A 39 -1.18 -12.54 2.92
CA ARG A 39 -0.46 -11.30 2.66
C ARG A 39 0.98 -11.48 3.13
N THR A 40 1.91 -11.22 2.24
CA THR A 40 3.35 -11.28 2.54
C THR A 40 3.89 -9.87 2.49
N THR A 41 4.50 -9.43 3.58
CA THR A 41 5.18 -8.14 3.67
C THR A 41 6.68 -8.34 3.59
N HIS A 42 7.36 -7.56 2.77
CA HIS A 42 8.82 -7.55 2.74
C HIS A 42 9.35 -6.13 2.56
N TRP A 43 10.61 -5.94 2.93
CA TRP A 43 11.34 -4.73 2.59
C TRP A 43 11.81 -4.87 1.14
N GLU A 44 11.44 -3.92 0.27
CA GLU A 44 12.02 -3.81 -1.08
C GLU A 44 13.39 -3.12 -1.02
N THR A 45 13.48 -2.07 -0.20
CA THR A 45 14.69 -1.29 0.05
C THR A 45 14.76 -0.91 1.53
N ASP A 46 15.82 -0.22 1.94
CA ASP A 46 15.90 0.33 3.31
C ASP A 46 14.77 1.34 3.58
N SER A 47 14.19 1.99 2.55
CA SER A 47 13.16 3.04 2.67
C SER A 47 11.79 2.65 2.14
N LYS A 48 11.61 1.41 1.65
CA LYS A 48 10.38 0.95 1.01
C LYS A 48 9.96 -0.42 1.52
N ILE A 49 8.72 -0.49 2.00
CA ILE A 49 8.04 -1.71 2.42
C ILE A 49 6.96 -2.02 1.39
N SER A 50 6.86 -3.27 0.96
CA SER A 50 5.80 -3.76 0.11
C SER A 50 4.99 -4.85 0.81
N CYS A 51 3.76 -5.02 0.35
CA CYS A 51 2.91 -6.13 0.70
C CYS A 51 2.15 -6.60 -0.52
N GLU A 52 2.21 -7.89 -0.77
CA GLU A 52 1.50 -8.53 -1.87
C GLU A 52 0.47 -9.52 -1.32
N GLN A 53 -0.74 -9.48 -1.89
CA GLN A 53 -1.78 -10.46 -1.62
C GLN A 53 -1.66 -11.63 -2.60
N THR A 54 -1.57 -12.85 -2.06
CA THR A 54 -1.70 -14.09 -2.83
C THR A 54 -3.02 -14.78 -2.49
N LEU A 55 -3.85 -15.04 -3.51
CA LEU A 55 -5.07 -15.83 -3.36
C LEU A 55 -4.70 -17.31 -3.23
N GLN A 56 -5.16 -17.95 -2.15
CA GLN A 56 -4.97 -19.38 -1.94
C GLN A 56 -6.17 -20.20 -2.41
N LYS A 57 -7.39 -19.65 -2.31
CA LYS A 57 -8.62 -20.31 -2.72
C LYS A 57 -9.68 -19.29 -3.12
N GLY A 58 -10.35 -19.54 -4.24
CA GLY A 58 -11.36 -18.64 -4.82
C GLY A 58 -10.77 -17.66 -5.83
N GLU A 59 -11.65 -16.88 -6.46
CA GLU A 59 -11.28 -15.83 -7.42
C GLU A 59 -11.64 -14.47 -6.84
N GLY A 60 -10.72 -13.52 -6.88
CA GLY A 60 -10.93 -12.15 -6.42
C GLY A 60 -9.85 -11.22 -6.96
N PRO A 61 -9.97 -9.91 -6.70
CA PRO A 61 -8.98 -8.96 -7.17
C PRO A 61 -7.65 -9.16 -6.43
N LYS A 62 -6.54 -9.06 -7.18
CA LYS A 62 -5.19 -9.06 -6.59
C LYS A 62 -4.91 -7.69 -6.04
N THR A 63 -4.63 -7.60 -4.75
CA THR A 63 -4.27 -6.33 -4.11
C THR A 63 -2.82 -6.32 -3.68
N ALA A 64 -2.19 -5.16 -3.77
CA ALA A 64 -0.86 -4.94 -3.21
C ALA A 64 -0.79 -3.51 -2.66
N TRP A 65 0.19 -3.27 -1.79
CA TRP A 65 0.50 -1.92 -1.37
C TRP A 65 1.99 -1.76 -1.11
N THR A 66 2.49 -0.54 -1.28
CA THR A 66 3.85 -0.15 -0.93
C THR A 66 3.83 1.13 -0.11
N ARG A 67 4.73 1.21 0.87
CA ARG A 67 5.01 2.41 1.67
C ARG A 67 6.46 2.77 1.48
N GLU A 68 6.72 3.96 0.98
CA GLU A 68 8.05 4.48 0.74
C GLU A 68 8.22 5.82 1.45
N ILE A 69 9.28 5.96 2.24
CA ILE A 69 9.69 7.27 2.77
C ILE A 69 10.75 7.83 1.84
N THR A 70 10.45 9.00 1.29
CA THR A 70 11.35 9.72 0.39
C THR A 70 12.35 10.56 1.19
N ASN A 71 13.44 10.99 0.52
CA ASN A 71 14.52 11.75 1.17
C ASN A 71 14.09 13.15 1.66
N ASP A 72 13.01 13.69 1.11
CA ASP A 72 12.36 14.95 1.52
C ASP A 72 11.38 14.77 2.69
N GLY A 73 11.23 13.55 3.22
CA GLY A 73 10.41 13.27 4.40
C GLY A 73 8.93 13.09 4.11
N GLU A 74 8.56 12.86 2.85
CA GLU A 74 7.19 12.45 2.48
C GLU A 74 7.04 10.93 2.60
N LEU A 75 5.84 10.49 2.92
CA LEU A 75 5.44 9.09 2.90
C LEU A 75 4.53 8.87 1.69
N ILE A 76 5.01 8.09 0.73
CA ILE A 76 4.25 7.66 -0.44
C ILE A 76 3.62 6.31 -0.12
N LEU A 77 2.30 6.26 -0.17
CA LEU A 77 1.51 5.04 -0.08
C LEU A 77 0.91 4.74 -1.46
N THR A 78 1.39 3.68 -2.10
CA THR A 78 0.80 3.16 -3.34
C THR A 78 -0.01 1.94 -3.00
N MET A 79 -1.24 1.86 -3.49
CA MET A 79 -2.14 0.72 -3.32
C MET A 79 -2.62 0.32 -4.71
N SER A 80 -2.65 -0.98 -4.99
CA SER A 80 -3.21 -1.50 -6.23
C SER A 80 -4.27 -2.54 -5.95
N ALA A 81 -5.26 -2.59 -6.84
CA ALA A 81 -6.29 -3.62 -6.89
C ALA A 81 -6.58 -3.91 -8.37
N ASP A 82 -6.22 -5.10 -8.84
CA ASP A 82 -6.21 -5.48 -10.26
C ASP A 82 -5.48 -4.43 -11.13
N ASP A 83 -6.19 -3.76 -12.05
CA ASP A 83 -5.62 -2.77 -12.97
C ASP A 83 -5.61 -1.35 -12.39
N VAL A 84 -6.18 -1.14 -11.21
CA VAL A 84 -6.27 0.18 -10.58
C VAL A 84 -5.08 0.40 -9.65
N VAL A 85 -4.45 1.57 -9.76
CA VAL A 85 -3.38 2.02 -8.87
C VAL A 85 -3.77 3.36 -8.25
N CYS A 86 -3.85 3.39 -6.92
CA CYS A 86 -4.05 4.58 -6.12
C CYS A 86 -2.72 4.98 -5.48
N THR A 87 -2.37 6.26 -5.57
CA THR A 87 -1.17 6.81 -4.93
C THR A 87 -1.57 7.93 -3.99
N ARG A 88 -1.07 7.87 -2.76
CA ARG A 88 -1.29 8.87 -1.72
C ARG A 88 0.04 9.39 -1.21
N VAL A 89 0.12 10.70 -1.06
CA VAL A 89 1.30 11.36 -0.51
C VAL A 89 0.92 11.93 0.84
N TYR A 90 1.73 11.64 1.84
CA TYR A 90 1.59 12.16 3.19
C TYR A 90 2.85 12.91 3.60
N VAL A 91 2.68 13.91 4.44
CA VAL A 91 3.76 14.66 5.09
C VAL A 91 3.66 14.45 6.59
N ARG A 92 4.79 14.49 7.31
CA ARG A 92 4.74 14.48 8.78
C ARG A 92 3.99 15.70 9.27
N GLU A 93 3.17 15.49 10.30
CA GLU A 93 2.54 16.58 11.05
C GLU A 93 3.54 17.32 11.95
#